data_AF-A0A246S0K5-F1
#
_entry.id   AF-A0A246S0K5-F1
#
_cell.length_a   1.000
_cell.length_b   1.000
_cell.length_c   1.000
_cell.angle_alpha   90.00
_cell.angle_beta   90.00
_cell.angle_gamma   90.00
#
_symmetry.space_group_name_H-M   'P 1'
#
loop_
_entity.id
_entity.type
_entity.pdbx_description
1 polymer ?
#
loop_
_entity_poly.entity_id
_entity_poly.type
_entity_poly.pdbx_seq_one_letter_code
_entity_poly.pdbx_strand_id
1 'polypeptide(L)'
;MKTEWQFSFEAVDFHFGKEHKYKGASEQPVDFGNGTIERLEFEARIEPGNDRNCPPGVEQVGTLYITLGYGVEEAKPMAHWIAQYMTQQISFQSGRFKINYGLVTCKRIAETEEEEKEFGDKLYSVELHLEEVIPTPAFDSEQFQENALKPIDMRLLAQFNDAAADESPIKRFLGFFRILESLFSGSKKEPLKAAFKKSEKLRRNFEKLFPDGKFEAFVDEVVDVRHRCAHLKLDKSFGYAPIDPKIDEEVRPYLGALEALCASFMRDV
;
A
#
# COMPACT_ATOMS: atom_id res chain seq x y z
N MET A 1 28.88 -0.11 6.97
CA MET A 1 27.95 -1.24 6.77
C MET A 1 27.07 -0.94 5.57
N LYS A 2 27.05 -1.83 4.57
CA LYS A 2 26.23 -1.70 3.36
C LYS A 2 25.19 -2.82 3.26
N THR A 3 23.99 -2.48 2.80
CA THR A 3 22.90 -3.42 2.54
C THR A 3 22.49 -3.39 1.07
N GLU A 4 22.17 -4.54 0.49
CA GLU A 4 21.62 -4.70 -0.85
C GLU A 4 20.21 -5.27 -0.76
N TRP A 5 19.25 -4.52 -1.26
CA TRP A 5 17.84 -4.87 -1.28
C TRP A 5 17.44 -5.32 -2.68
N GLN A 6 16.74 -6.44 -2.77
CA GLN A 6 16.35 -7.05 -4.03
C GLN A 6 14.83 -7.06 -4.15
N PHE A 7 14.34 -6.40 -5.20
CA PHE A 7 12.92 -6.27 -5.53
C PHE A 7 12.68 -6.94 -6.87
N SER A 8 11.75 -7.88 -6.96
CA SER A 8 11.35 -8.43 -8.25
C SER A 8 10.51 -7.39 -9.01
N PHE A 9 10.65 -7.30 -10.33
CA PHE A 9 9.83 -6.40 -11.13
C PHE A 9 9.17 -7.09 -12.32
N GLU A 10 8.13 -6.43 -12.84
CA GLU A 10 7.45 -6.73 -14.10
C GLU A 10 7.46 -5.47 -14.98
N ALA A 11 7.89 -5.61 -16.22
CA ALA A 11 7.79 -4.59 -17.25
C ALA A 11 6.70 -4.97 -18.25
N VAL A 12 5.78 -4.05 -18.47
CA VAL A 12 4.64 -4.17 -19.39
C VAL A 12 4.76 -3.12 -20.49
N ASP A 13 4.60 -3.55 -21.73
CA ASP A 13 4.77 -2.79 -22.99
C ASP A 13 6.22 -2.41 -23.34
N PHE A 14 7.22 -2.86 -22.57
CA PHE A 14 8.64 -2.60 -22.85
C PHE A 14 9.58 -3.64 -22.23
N HIS A 15 10.88 -3.60 -22.60
CA HIS A 15 11.91 -4.47 -22.04
C HIS A 15 13.27 -3.77 -21.91
N PHE A 16 14.08 -4.23 -20.96
CA PHE A 16 15.49 -3.87 -20.81
C PHE A 16 16.36 -4.84 -21.62
N GLY A 17 17.22 -4.30 -22.48
CA GLY A 17 18.11 -5.11 -23.33
C GLY A 17 19.38 -5.62 -22.64
N LYS A 18 19.72 -5.08 -21.46
CA LYS A 18 20.91 -5.44 -20.67
C LYS A 18 20.76 -4.98 -19.23
N GLU A 19 21.74 -5.29 -18.39
CA GLU A 19 21.84 -4.70 -17.05
C GLU A 19 22.08 -3.18 -17.11
N HIS A 20 21.40 -2.43 -16.24
CA HIS A 20 21.59 -0.99 -16.08
C HIS A 20 21.98 -0.67 -14.64
N LYS A 21 23.02 0.15 -14.46
CA LYS A 21 23.49 0.63 -13.15
C LYS A 21 23.31 2.14 -13.05
N TYR A 22 22.83 2.58 -11.89
CA TYR A 22 22.56 3.96 -11.55
C TYR A 22 23.22 4.30 -10.21
N LYS A 23 23.70 5.53 -10.09
CA LYS A 23 24.13 6.12 -8.82
C LYS A 23 23.28 7.35 -8.57
N GLY A 24 22.69 7.43 -7.39
CA GLY A 24 21.88 8.55 -6.97
C GLY A 24 22.43 9.15 -5.69
N ALA A 25 22.34 10.47 -5.58
CA ALA A 25 22.65 11.19 -4.36
C ALA A 25 21.63 12.33 -4.18
N SER A 26 21.24 12.59 -2.94
CA SER A 26 20.52 13.81 -2.57
C SER A 26 21.41 14.67 -1.70
N GLU A 27 21.65 15.90 -2.16
CA GLU A 27 22.34 16.94 -1.39
C GLU A 27 21.39 17.68 -0.43
N GLN A 28 20.07 17.47 -0.59
CA GLN A 28 19.05 18.01 0.30
C GLN A 28 18.56 16.93 1.26
N PRO A 29 18.22 17.31 2.50
CA PRO A 29 17.65 16.36 3.45
C PRO A 29 16.34 15.75 2.92
N VAL A 30 16.24 14.42 2.95
CA VAL A 30 15.05 13.67 2.51
C VAL A 30 14.33 13.15 3.75
N ASP A 31 13.05 13.51 3.89
CA ASP A 31 12.19 13.02 4.96
C ASP A 31 11.41 11.78 4.50
N PHE A 32 11.68 10.65 5.16
CA PHE A 32 11.00 9.37 4.90
C PHE A 32 9.83 9.13 5.87
N GLY A 33 9.43 10.14 6.64
CA GLY A 33 8.30 10.11 7.56
C GLY A 33 8.60 9.51 8.95
N ASN A 34 9.74 8.84 9.11
CA ASN A 34 10.27 8.34 10.39
C ASN A 34 11.54 9.07 10.83
N GLY A 35 11.95 10.11 10.09
CA GLY A 35 13.16 10.88 10.33
C GLY A 35 13.65 11.53 9.04
N THR A 36 14.46 12.57 9.20
CA THR A 36 15.10 13.27 8.08
C THR A 36 16.51 12.73 7.88
N ILE A 37 16.87 12.40 6.65
CA ILE A 37 18.21 11.97 6.27
C ILE A 37 18.90 13.11 5.56
N GLU A 38 19.94 13.67 6.17
CA GLU A 38 20.62 14.86 5.64
C GLU A 38 21.31 14.64 4.30
N ARG A 39 21.85 13.42 4.08
CA ARG A 39 22.52 13.04 2.84
C ARG A 39 22.19 11.59 2.51
N LEU A 40 21.52 11.38 1.38
CA LEU A 40 21.19 10.05 0.86
C LEU A 40 22.12 9.74 -0.31
N GLU A 41 22.79 8.60 -0.26
CA GLU A 41 23.53 8.04 -1.40
C GLU A 41 23.10 6.60 -1.61
N PHE A 42 22.82 6.24 -2.87
CA PHE A 42 22.42 4.89 -3.23
C PHE A 42 22.98 4.49 -4.59
N GLU A 43 23.16 3.18 -4.75
CA GLU A 43 23.37 2.58 -6.05
C GLU A 43 22.16 1.71 -6.39
N ALA A 44 21.68 1.78 -7.63
CA ALA A 44 20.60 0.92 -8.09
C ALA A 44 21.04 0.15 -9.33
N ARG A 45 20.65 -1.11 -9.42
CA ARG A 45 20.97 -1.97 -10.56
C ARG A 45 19.72 -2.70 -11.00
N ILE A 46 19.36 -2.59 -12.27
CA ILE A 46 18.26 -3.33 -12.89
C ILE A 46 18.88 -4.47 -13.68
N GLU A 47 18.58 -5.69 -13.28
CA GLU A 47 19.01 -6.90 -13.97
C GLU A 47 17.78 -7.55 -14.62
N PRO A 48 17.68 -7.57 -15.96
CA PRO A 48 16.61 -8.29 -16.62
C PRO A 48 16.75 -9.80 -16.37
N GLY A 49 15.64 -10.47 -16.10
CA GLY A 49 15.61 -11.92 -15.94
C GLY A 49 15.95 -12.62 -17.25
N ASN A 50 16.65 -13.75 -17.15
CA ASN A 50 16.99 -14.59 -18.29
C ASN A 50 15.82 -15.50 -18.74
N ASP A 51 14.75 -15.58 -17.93
CA ASP A 51 13.64 -16.48 -18.16
C ASP A 51 12.59 -15.91 -19.12
N ARG A 52 12.22 -16.73 -20.11
CA ARG A 52 11.19 -16.41 -21.11
C ARG A 52 9.76 -16.63 -20.61
N ASN A 53 9.58 -17.13 -19.39
CA ASN A 53 8.28 -17.41 -18.80
C ASN A 53 7.76 -16.18 -18.06
N CYS A 54 7.34 -15.17 -18.81
CA CYS A 54 6.65 -14.03 -18.24
C CYS A 54 5.15 -14.33 -18.04
N PRO A 55 4.51 -13.79 -16.99
CA PRO A 55 3.07 -13.84 -16.85
C PRO A 55 2.33 -13.27 -18.08
N PRO A 56 1.06 -13.66 -18.34
CA PRO A 56 0.29 -13.10 -19.44
C PRO A 56 0.21 -11.57 -19.38
N GLY A 57 0.58 -10.90 -20.47
CA GLY A 57 0.60 -9.44 -20.54
C GLY A 57 1.79 -8.77 -19.86
N VAL A 58 2.83 -9.53 -19.51
CA VAL A 58 4.13 -9.03 -19.05
C VAL A 58 5.18 -9.37 -20.10
N GLU A 59 5.93 -8.36 -20.54
CA GLU A 59 6.98 -8.49 -21.54
C GLU A 59 8.28 -8.99 -20.94
N GLN A 60 8.59 -8.60 -19.69
CA GLN A 60 9.82 -8.99 -19.02
C GLN A 60 9.67 -8.96 -17.50
N VAL A 61 10.31 -9.93 -16.83
CA VAL A 61 10.55 -9.92 -15.38
C VAL A 61 12.04 -9.73 -15.10
N GLY A 62 12.38 -9.27 -13.90
CA GLY A 62 13.78 -9.17 -13.47
C GLY A 62 13.91 -8.74 -12.02
N THR A 63 15.10 -8.28 -11.65
CA THR A 63 15.40 -7.84 -10.29
C THR A 63 15.97 -6.43 -10.28
N LEU A 64 15.36 -5.56 -9.46
CA LEU A 64 15.90 -4.28 -9.07
C LEU A 64 16.68 -4.45 -7.76
N TYR A 65 17.97 -4.17 -7.80
CA TYR A 65 18.86 -4.11 -6.66
C TYR A 65 19.03 -2.66 -6.21
N ILE A 66 18.98 -2.42 -4.90
CA ILE A 66 19.23 -1.11 -4.30
C ILE A 66 20.26 -1.29 -3.18
N THR A 67 21.42 -0.68 -3.35
CA THR A 67 22.50 -0.71 -2.37
C THR A 67 22.54 0.59 -1.58
N LEU A 68 22.57 0.46 -0.25
CA LEU A 68 22.54 1.57 0.70
C LEU A 68 23.64 1.41 1.75
N GLY A 69 24.28 2.53 2.12
CA GLY A 69 25.33 2.59 3.14
C GLY A 69 24.82 2.62 4.58
N TYR A 70 23.72 1.92 4.87
CA TYR A 70 23.04 1.95 6.17
C TYR A 70 22.74 0.54 6.68
N GLY A 71 22.46 0.44 7.98
CA GLY A 71 21.96 -0.79 8.61
C GLY A 71 20.55 -1.16 8.10
N VAL A 72 20.10 -2.39 8.32
CA VAL A 72 18.83 -2.93 7.75
C VAL A 72 17.62 -2.08 8.16
N GLU A 73 17.47 -1.77 9.44
CA GLU A 73 16.33 -1.00 9.97
C GLU A 73 16.24 0.40 9.37
N GLU A 74 17.39 1.07 9.22
CA GLU A 74 17.48 2.40 8.61
C GLU A 74 17.26 2.33 7.10
N ALA A 75 17.88 1.34 6.42
CA ALA A 75 17.88 1.21 4.97
C ALA A 75 16.53 0.78 4.40
N LYS A 76 15.74 -0.02 5.14
CA LYS A 76 14.47 -0.58 4.67
C LYS A 76 13.50 0.45 4.11
N PRO A 77 13.09 1.50 4.86
CA PRO A 77 12.17 2.52 4.34
C PRO A 77 12.76 3.28 3.14
N MET A 78 14.07 3.54 3.14
CA MET A 78 14.74 4.20 2.03
C MET A 78 14.73 3.34 0.76
N ALA A 79 15.02 2.04 0.89
CA ALA A 79 15.05 1.10 -0.22
C ALA A 79 13.67 0.98 -0.88
N HIS A 80 12.60 0.89 -0.09
CA HIS A 80 11.22 0.84 -0.59
C HIS A 80 10.82 2.13 -1.30
N TRP A 81 11.20 3.28 -0.74
CA TRP A 81 10.93 4.58 -1.37
C TRP A 81 11.70 4.74 -2.68
N ILE A 82 12.99 4.37 -2.74
CA ILE A 82 13.80 4.43 -3.97
C ILE A 82 13.23 3.48 -5.03
N ALA A 83 12.84 2.26 -4.64
CA ALA A 83 12.19 1.27 -5.50
C ALA A 83 10.91 1.86 -6.13
N GLN A 84 10.06 2.48 -5.30
CA GLN A 84 8.83 3.11 -5.77
C GLN A 84 9.09 4.35 -6.64
N TYR A 85 10.07 5.18 -6.28
CA TYR A 85 10.49 6.33 -7.09
C TYR A 85 10.95 5.90 -8.49
N MET A 86 11.83 4.88 -8.56
CA MET A 86 12.29 4.32 -9.83
C MET A 86 11.11 3.74 -10.63
N THR A 87 10.18 3.06 -9.96
CA THR A 87 8.97 2.52 -10.60
C THR A 87 8.16 3.60 -11.29
N GLN A 88 7.93 4.73 -10.63
CA GLN A 88 7.19 5.86 -11.19
C GLN A 88 7.93 6.51 -12.35
N GLN A 89 9.25 6.74 -12.21
CA GLN A 89 10.06 7.39 -13.25
C GLN A 89 10.15 6.55 -14.52
N ILE A 90 10.42 5.24 -14.38
CA ILE A 90 10.48 4.31 -15.51
C ILE A 90 9.09 4.17 -16.13
N SER A 91 8.05 4.07 -15.29
CA SER A 91 6.67 3.93 -15.79
C SER A 91 6.24 5.09 -16.66
N PHE A 92 6.58 6.31 -16.23
CA PHE A 92 6.27 7.53 -16.97
C PHE A 92 6.98 7.60 -18.33
N GLN A 93 8.19 7.06 -18.44
CA GLN A 93 9.04 7.22 -19.63
C GLN A 93 8.89 6.10 -20.65
N SER A 94 8.51 4.89 -20.25
CA SER A 94 8.71 3.71 -21.10
C SER A 94 7.56 2.72 -21.18
N GLY A 95 6.56 2.78 -20.30
CA GLY A 95 5.49 1.78 -20.21
C GLY A 95 5.32 1.29 -18.78
N ARG A 96 4.32 0.47 -18.47
CA ARG A 96 4.00 0.15 -17.07
C ARG A 96 5.09 -0.72 -16.43
N PHE A 97 5.80 -0.19 -15.44
CA PHE A 97 6.77 -0.92 -14.62
C PHE A 97 6.18 -1.15 -13.23
N LYS A 98 6.25 -2.37 -12.72
CA LYS A 98 5.73 -2.74 -11.40
C LYS A 98 6.80 -3.44 -10.58
N ILE A 99 6.85 -3.15 -9.30
CA ILE A 99 7.65 -3.90 -8.33
C ILE A 99 6.74 -4.85 -7.56
N ASN A 100 7.19 -6.10 -7.46
CA ASN A 100 6.58 -7.14 -6.65
C ASN A 100 7.22 -7.11 -5.26
N TYR A 101 6.46 -6.59 -4.31
CA TYR A 101 6.84 -6.56 -2.89
C TYR A 101 6.55 -7.88 -2.17
N GLY A 102 6.02 -8.90 -2.87
CA GLY A 102 5.70 -10.23 -2.34
C GLY A 102 6.90 -10.96 -1.72
N LEU A 103 8.09 -10.76 -2.28
CA LEU A 103 9.35 -11.30 -1.78
C LEU A 103 10.43 -10.22 -1.93
N VAL A 104 10.87 -9.67 -0.81
CA VAL A 104 12.00 -8.74 -0.74
C VAL A 104 13.13 -9.43 0.02
N THR A 105 14.33 -9.44 -0.56
CA THR A 105 15.51 -9.99 0.12
C THR A 105 16.51 -8.89 0.41
N CYS A 106 17.15 -8.98 1.57
CA CYS A 106 18.22 -8.07 1.97
C CYS A 106 19.48 -8.86 2.29
N LYS A 107 20.58 -8.47 1.63
CA LYS A 107 21.92 -9.05 1.83
C LYS A 107 22.84 -7.99 2.41
N ARG A 108 23.70 -8.38 3.34
CA ARG A 108 24.80 -7.52 3.81
C ARG A 108 25.93 -7.60 2.79
N ILE A 109 26.45 -6.45 2.36
CA ILE A 109 27.67 -6.40 1.54
C ILE A 109 28.86 -6.24 2.49
N ALA A 110 29.81 -7.17 2.40
CA ALA A 110 31.07 -7.11 3.12
C ALA A 110 31.93 -5.94 2.61
N GLU A 111 32.55 -5.19 3.52
CA GLU A 111 33.41 -4.06 3.17
C GLU A 111 34.90 -4.45 3.19
N THR A 112 35.25 -5.63 3.72
CA THR A 112 36.61 -6.18 3.79
C THR A 112 36.65 -7.67 3.43
N GLU A 113 37.82 -8.18 3.01
CA GLU A 113 38.03 -9.60 2.69
C GLU A 113 37.84 -10.52 3.92
N GLU A 114 38.02 -9.99 5.13
CA GLU A 114 37.78 -10.70 6.39
C GLU A 114 36.29 -10.84 6.68
N GLU A 115 35.50 -9.77 6.45
CA GLU A 115 34.03 -9.83 6.56
C GLU A 115 33.41 -10.72 5.48
N GLU A 116 33.98 -10.75 4.27
CA GLU A 116 33.48 -11.58 3.16
C GLU A 116 33.57 -13.08 3.48
N LYS A 117 34.66 -13.51 4.12
CA LYS A 117 34.84 -14.91 4.56
C LYS A 117 33.87 -15.31 5.67
N GLU A 118 33.36 -14.37 6.46
CA GLU A 118 32.49 -14.64 7.61
C GLU A 118 30.99 -14.51 7.27
N PHE A 119 30.64 -13.61 6.34
CA PHE A 119 29.26 -13.20 6.06
C PHE A 119 28.86 -13.19 4.57
N GLY A 120 29.79 -13.39 3.63
CA GLY A 120 29.59 -13.14 2.19
C GLY A 120 28.41 -13.87 1.54
N ASP A 121 28.04 -15.05 2.04
CA ASP A 121 26.99 -15.90 1.47
C ASP A 121 25.70 -15.98 2.31
N LYS A 122 25.57 -15.23 3.40
CA LYS A 122 24.41 -15.35 4.31
C LYS A 122 23.33 -14.30 4.01
N LEU A 123 22.17 -14.75 3.55
CA LEU A 123 20.93 -13.96 3.50
C LEU A 123 20.65 -13.39 4.91
N TYR A 124 20.60 -12.07 5.02
CA TYR A 124 20.49 -11.39 6.32
C TYR A 124 19.02 -11.19 6.73
N SER A 125 18.15 -10.94 5.76
CA SER A 125 16.71 -10.89 5.96
C SER A 125 15.95 -11.29 4.68
N VAL A 126 14.83 -11.97 4.88
CA VAL A 126 13.85 -12.32 3.84
C VAL A 126 12.50 -11.87 4.34
N GLU A 127 11.85 -10.99 3.58
CA GLU A 127 10.49 -10.55 3.85
C GLU A 127 9.56 -11.20 2.82
N LEU A 128 8.70 -12.07 3.32
CA LEU A 128 7.69 -12.79 2.56
C LEU A 128 6.33 -12.18 2.88
N HIS A 129 5.73 -11.50 1.91
CA HIS A 129 4.34 -11.09 1.97
C HIS A 129 3.50 -12.19 1.33
N LEU A 130 3.06 -13.14 2.17
CA LEU A 130 2.09 -14.15 1.78
C LEU A 130 0.69 -13.54 1.86
N GLU A 131 0.10 -13.29 0.70
CA GLU A 131 -1.32 -12.95 0.62
C GLU A 131 -2.12 -14.24 0.38
N GLU A 132 -3.13 -14.48 1.22
CA GLU A 132 -4.07 -15.57 1.01
C GLU A 132 -4.84 -15.29 -0.28
N VAL A 133 -4.66 -16.15 -1.30
CA VAL A 133 -5.50 -16.13 -2.50
C VAL A 133 -6.86 -16.67 -2.10
N ILE A 134 -7.74 -15.78 -1.63
CA ILE A 134 -9.13 -16.12 -1.38
C ILE A 134 -9.74 -16.46 -2.75
N PRO A 135 -10.18 -17.71 -2.99
CA PRO A 135 -10.78 -18.08 -4.25
C PRO A 135 -11.95 -17.14 -4.55
N THR A 136 -12.04 -16.68 -5.81
CA THR A 136 -13.13 -15.78 -6.22
C THR A 136 -14.46 -16.42 -5.84
N PRO A 137 -15.27 -15.79 -4.97
CA PRO A 137 -16.53 -16.37 -4.55
C PRO A 137 -17.39 -16.63 -5.79
N ALA A 138 -17.95 -17.83 -5.88
CA ALA A 138 -18.89 -18.14 -6.94
C ALA A 138 -20.09 -17.19 -6.85
N PHE A 139 -20.63 -16.81 -8.01
CA PHE A 139 -21.85 -16.02 -8.04
C PHE A 139 -23.01 -16.82 -7.42
N ASP A 140 -23.53 -16.34 -6.30
CA ASP A 140 -24.68 -16.92 -5.61
C ASP A 140 -25.97 -16.34 -6.21
N SER A 141 -26.57 -17.09 -7.13
CA SER A 141 -27.81 -16.67 -7.81
C SER A 141 -29.01 -16.62 -6.87
N GLU A 142 -29.05 -17.44 -5.83
CA GLU A 142 -30.16 -17.47 -4.86
C GLU A 142 -30.10 -16.23 -3.99
N GLN A 143 -28.92 -15.92 -3.44
CA GLN A 143 -28.68 -14.70 -2.67
C GLN A 143 -28.91 -13.44 -3.51
N PHE A 144 -28.57 -13.45 -4.80
CA PHE A 144 -28.88 -12.34 -5.70
C PHE A 144 -30.39 -12.14 -5.84
N GLN A 145 -31.16 -13.21 -6.07
CA GLN A 145 -32.61 -13.12 -6.22
C GLN A 145 -33.30 -12.62 -4.93
N GLU A 146 -32.84 -13.08 -3.77
CA GLU A 146 -33.35 -12.60 -2.47
C GLU A 146 -33.07 -11.12 -2.24
N ASN A 147 -31.92 -10.62 -2.69
CA ASN A 147 -31.53 -9.22 -2.53
C ASN A 147 -32.07 -8.32 -3.64
N ALA A 148 -32.40 -8.85 -4.82
CA ALA A 148 -32.92 -8.07 -5.95
C ALA A 148 -34.27 -7.39 -5.64
N LEU A 149 -35.01 -7.91 -4.66
CA LEU A 149 -36.28 -7.36 -4.21
C LEU A 149 -36.13 -6.30 -3.10
N LYS A 150 -34.93 -6.13 -2.54
CA LYS A 150 -34.69 -5.15 -1.47
C LYS A 150 -34.38 -3.77 -2.07
N PRO A 151 -34.98 -2.70 -1.55
CA PRO A 151 -34.66 -1.35 -1.99
C PRO A 151 -33.22 -0.99 -1.59
N ILE A 152 -32.36 -0.76 -2.57
CA ILE A 152 -30.97 -0.32 -2.35
C ILE A 152 -30.82 1.11 -2.88
N ASP A 153 -30.17 1.98 -2.11
CA ASP A 153 -29.76 3.30 -2.60
C ASP A 153 -28.70 3.13 -3.69
N MET A 154 -29.13 3.21 -4.95
CA MET A 154 -28.28 3.06 -6.14
C MET A 154 -27.10 4.03 -6.16
N ARG A 155 -27.23 5.21 -5.52
CA ARG A 155 -26.12 6.17 -5.41
C ARG A 155 -25.04 5.62 -4.48
N LEU A 156 -25.41 5.04 -3.34
CA LEU A 156 -24.45 4.46 -2.40
C LEU A 156 -23.83 3.18 -2.97
N LEU A 157 -24.62 2.37 -3.68
CA LEU A 157 -24.12 1.18 -4.38
C LEU A 157 -23.08 1.55 -5.45
N ALA A 158 -23.35 2.57 -6.27
CA ALA A 158 -22.38 3.07 -7.25
C ALA A 158 -21.10 3.56 -6.57
N GLN A 159 -21.22 4.36 -5.50
CA GLN A 159 -20.06 4.84 -4.74
C GLN A 159 -19.24 3.69 -4.13
N PHE A 160 -19.90 2.62 -3.67
CA PHE A 160 -19.23 1.44 -3.14
C PHE A 160 -18.45 0.72 -4.24
N ASN A 161 -19.08 0.45 -5.38
CA ASN A 161 -18.44 -0.24 -6.50
C ASN A 161 -17.27 0.56 -7.07
N ASP A 162 -17.42 1.88 -7.21
CA ASP A 162 -16.35 2.78 -7.64
C ASP A 162 -15.17 2.74 -6.65
N ALA A 163 -15.45 2.78 -5.35
CA ALA A 163 -14.42 2.70 -4.31
C ALA A 163 -13.75 1.32 -4.26
N ALA A 164 -14.48 0.23 -4.48
CA ALA A 164 -13.93 -1.13 -4.51
C ALA A 164 -13.06 -1.39 -5.73
N ALA A 165 -13.34 -0.74 -6.87
CA ALA A 165 -12.60 -0.90 -8.11
C ALA A 165 -11.32 -0.05 -8.20
N ASP A 166 -11.12 0.93 -7.31
CA ASP A 166 -9.94 1.82 -7.36
C ASP A 166 -8.67 1.09 -6.88
N GLU A 167 -7.56 1.21 -7.60
CA GLU A 167 -6.29 0.59 -7.21
C GLU A 167 -5.58 1.35 -6.07
N SER A 168 -5.91 2.62 -5.82
CA SER A 168 -5.23 3.46 -4.82
C SER A 168 -5.81 3.27 -3.41
N PRO A 169 -5.00 2.83 -2.41
CA PRO A 169 -5.47 2.65 -1.04
C PRO A 169 -6.10 3.92 -0.43
N ILE A 170 -5.53 5.10 -0.73
CA ILE A 170 -6.06 6.40 -0.27
C ILE A 170 -7.45 6.64 -0.86
N LYS A 171 -7.63 6.43 -2.19
CA LYS A 171 -8.91 6.68 -2.85
C LYS A 171 -9.97 5.67 -2.41
N ARG A 172 -9.62 4.38 -2.29
CA ARG A 172 -10.48 3.35 -1.70
C ARG A 172 -10.94 3.75 -0.30
N PHE A 173 -9.99 4.14 0.55
CA PHE A 173 -10.26 4.56 1.93
C PHE A 173 -11.23 5.75 1.97
N LEU A 174 -10.94 6.82 1.21
CA LEU A 174 -11.81 8.00 1.15
C LEU A 174 -13.18 7.68 0.57
N GLY A 175 -13.24 6.78 -0.41
CA GLY A 175 -14.48 6.30 -1.02
C GLY A 175 -15.39 5.61 -0.02
N PHE A 176 -14.89 4.58 0.68
CA PHE A 176 -15.65 3.89 1.72
C PHE A 176 -15.98 4.82 2.90
N PHE A 177 -15.04 5.65 3.33
CA PHE A 177 -15.29 6.60 4.40
C PHE A 177 -16.43 7.56 4.05
N ARG A 178 -16.48 8.06 2.81
CA ARG A 178 -17.55 8.97 2.34
C ARG A 178 -18.93 8.33 2.39
N ILE A 179 -19.03 7.02 2.19
CA ILE A 179 -20.29 6.27 2.33
C ILE A 179 -20.73 6.27 3.79
N LEU A 180 -19.84 5.95 4.72
CA LEU A 180 -20.13 6.01 6.16
C LEU A 180 -20.48 7.44 6.61
N GLU A 181 -19.75 8.44 6.12
CA GLU A 181 -20.04 9.85 6.36
C GLU A 181 -21.45 10.20 5.88
N SER A 182 -21.83 9.80 4.66
CA SER A 182 -23.18 10.03 4.12
C SER A 182 -24.29 9.36 4.93
N LEU A 183 -24.02 8.20 5.53
CA LEU A 183 -24.99 7.44 6.32
C LEU A 183 -25.13 7.93 7.76
N PHE A 184 -24.05 8.45 8.36
CA PHE A 184 -23.97 8.64 9.82
C PHE A 184 -23.55 10.03 10.30
N SER A 185 -23.04 10.92 9.43
CA SER A 185 -22.65 12.27 9.88
C SER A 185 -23.86 13.21 10.08
N GLY A 186 -25.01 12.90 9.46
CA GLY A 186 -26.23 13.67 9.57
C GLY A 186 -26.09 15.10 9.02
N SER A 187 -27.15 15.92 9.16
CA SER A 187 -27.20 17.30 8.68
C SER A 187 -26.68 18.36 9.69
N LYS A 188 -26.02 17.94 10.78
CA LYS A 188 -25.69 18.82 11.92
C LYS A 188 -24.19 19.08 12.06
N LYS A 189 -23.87 20.28 12.59
CA LYS A 189 -22.52 20.80 12.93
C LYS A 189 -21.80 20.03 14.06
N GLU A 190 -21.99 18.72 14.20
CA GLU A 190 -21.24 17.92 15.18
C GLU A 190 -19.93 17.39 14.55
N PRO A 191 -18.83 17.29 15.32
CA PRO A 191 -17.60 16.67 14.83
C PRO A 191 -17.83 15.21 14.42
N LEU A 192 -17.21 14.77 13.31
CA LEU A 192 -17.36 13.42 12.74
C LEU A 192 -17.14 12.29 13.77
N LYS A 193 -16.09 12.40 14.60
CA LYS A 193 -15.82 11.43 15.68
C LYS A 193 -17.02 11.29 16.62
N ALA A 194 -17.62 12.40 17.03
CA ALA A 194 -18.76 12.38 17.94
C ALA A 194 -20.01 11.80 17.28
N ALA A 195 -20.26 12.14 16.01
CA ALA A 195 -21.40 11.62 15.25
C ALA A 195 -21.31 10.09 15.09
N PHE A 196 -20.14 9.56 14.73
CA PHE A 196 -19.94 8.13 14.56
C PHE A 196 -20.06 7.36 15.88
N LYS A 197 -19.47 7.88 16.97
CA LYS A 197 -19.53 7.24 18.30
C LYS A 197 -20.95 7.16 18.87
N LYS A 198 -21.80 8.14 18.55
CA LYS A 198 -23.22 8.18 18.94
C LYS A 198 -24.12 7.27 18.10
N SER A 199 -23.66 6.80 16.94
CA SER A 199 -24.46 5.96 16.06
C SER A 199 -24.54 4.53 16.60
N GLU A 200 -25.65 4.20 17.27
CA GLU A 200 -25.93 2.83 17.75
C GLU A 200 -25.96 1.82 16.59
N LYS A 201 -26.48 2.23 15.43
CA LYS A 201 -26.50 1.39 14.22
C LYS A 201 -25.08 1.06 13.76
N LEU A 202 -24.18 2.05 13.78
CA LEU A 202 -22.78 1.85 13.41
C LEU A 202 -22.06 0.92 14.40
N ARG A 203 -22.23 1.17 15.70
CA ARG A 203 -21.66 0.34 16.78
C ARG A 203 -22.09 -1.12 16.66
N ARG A 204 -23.39 -1.37 16.53
CA ARG A 204 -23.94 -2.73 16.46
C ARG A 204 -23.40 -3.52 15.27
N ASN A 205 -23.33 -2.90 14.09
CA ASN A 205 -22.80 -3.58 12.91
C ASN A 205 -21.29 -3.78 13.00
N PHE A 206 -20.55 -2.86 13.63
CA PHE A 206 -19.14 -3.05 13.93
C PHE A 206 -18.91 -4.24 14.86
N GLU A 207 -19.59 -4.30 16.00
CA GLU A 207 -19.47 -5.38 16.98
C GLU A 207 -19.88 -6.75 16.40
N LYS A 208 -20.82 -6.77 15.44
CA LYS A 208 -21.20 -7.99 14.72
C LYS A 208 -20.09 -8.50 13.78
N LEU A 209 -19.40 -7.60 13.09
CA LEU A 209 -18.34 -7.93 12.14
C LEU A 209 -16.99 -8.16 12.83
N PHE A 210 -16.74 -7.45 13.93
CA PHE A 210 -15.48 -7.43 14.67
C PHE A 210 -15.75 -7.58 16.18
N PRO A 211 -16.13 -8.78 16.67
CA PRO A 211 -16.54 -8.99 18.06
C PRO A 211 -15.48 -8.63 19.10
N ASP A 212 -14.20 -8.82 18.74
CA ASP A 212 -13.06 -8.51 19.60
C ASP A 212 -12.53 -7.07 19.42
N GLY A 213 -13.14 -6.30 18.50
CA GLY A 213 -12.71 -4.96 18.13
C GLY A 213 -13.14 -3.88 19.13
N LYS A 214 -12.31 -2.84 19.28
CA LYS A 214 -12.65 -1.66 20.10
C LYS A 214 -13.25 -0.55 19.23
N PHE A 215 -14.58 -0.49 19.18
CA PHE A 215 -15.32 0.47 18.33
C PHE A 215 -14.86 1.93 18.49
N GLU A 216 -14.69 2.39 19.73
CA GLU A 216 -14.29 3.78 20.02
C GLU A 216 -12.91 4.13 19.45
N ALA A 217 -11.95 3.22 19.60
CA ALA A 217 -10.59 3.39 19.10
C ALA A 217 -10.57 3.38 17.57
N PHE A 218 -11.30 2.44 16.96
CA PHE A 218 -11.47 2.37 15.51
C PHE A 218 -12.02 3.68 14.94
N VAL A 219 -13.06 4.26 15.54
CA VAL A 219 -13.62 5.54 15.06
C VAL A 219 -12.60 6.67 15.16
N ASP A 220 -11.84 6.75 16.27
CA ASP A 220 -10.83 7.78 16.43
C ASP A 220 -9.73 7.67 15.37
N GLU A 221 -9.21 6.47 15.17
CA GLU A 221 -8.14 6.16 14.22
C GLU A 221 -8.56 6.43 12.79
N VAL A 222 -9.71 5.91 12.36
CA VAL A 222 -10.19 6.04 10.98
C VAL A 222 -10.51 7.50 10.64
N VAL A 223 -11.08 8.29 11.57
CA VAL A 223 -11.31 9.73 11.32
C VAL A 223 -9.99 10.49 11.19
N ASP A 224 -8.97 10.14 11.99
CA ASP A 224 -7.66 10.78 11.90
C ASP A 224 -6.92 10.41 10.60
N VAL A 225 -6.97 9.14 10.21
CA VAL A 225 -6.47 8.68 8.90
C VAL A 225 -7.20 9.39 7.77
N ARG A 226 -8.51 9.57 7.86
CA ARG A 226 -9.29 10.34 6.87
C ARG A 226 -8.79 11.75 6.72
N HIS A 227 -8.53 12.44 7.83
CA HIS A 227 -7.96 13.78 7.78
C HIS A 227 -6.61 13.75 7.05
N ARG A 228 -5.72 12.80 7.35
CA ARG A 228 -4.43 12.68 6.66
C ARG A 228 -4.59 12.36 5.16
N CYS A 229 -5.46 11.42 4.79
CA CYS A 229 -5.77 11.08 3.40
C CYS A 229 -6.31 12.26 2.58
N ALA A 230 -7.02 13.21 3.21
CA ALA A 230 -7.57 14.38 2.54
C ALA A 230 -6.53 15.47 2.24
N HIS A 231 -5.31 15.37 2.79
CA HIS A 231 -4.24 16.33 2.56
C HIS A 231 -3.10 15.68 1.79
N LEU A 232 -2.72 16.29 0.66
CA LEU A 232 -1.46 15.96 -0.02
C LEU A 232 -0.32 16.66 0.75
N LYS A 233 0.71 15.91 1.14
CA LYS A 233 1.96 16.46 1.67
C LYS A 233 2.61 17.32 0.58
N LEU A 234 2.27 18.60 0.54
CA LEU A 234 2.92 19.55 -0.37
C LEU A 234 3.87 20.52 0.36
N ASP A 235 3.74 20.74 1.68
CA ASP A 235 4.67 21.66 2.38
C ASP A 235 4.74 21.55 3.92
N LYS A 236 3.90 20.76 4.62
CA LYS A 236 3.75 20.85 6.09
C LYS A 236 3.79 19.52 6.87
N SER A 237 4.44 18.50 6.34
CA SER A 237 4.57 17.16 6.98
C SER A 237 3.25 16.46 7.38
N PHE A 238 2.10 17.01 7.00
CA PHE A 238 0.75 16.47 7.26
C PHE A 238 0.11 15.95 5.97
N GLY A 239 -0.39 14.72 6.02
CA GLY A 239 -0.99 14.03 4.89
C GLY A 239 -0.13 12.92 4.30
N TYR A 240 -0.56 12.32 3.19
CA TYR A 240 0.21 11.29 2.47
C TYR A 240 0.62 11.80 1.09
N ALA A 241 1.87 11.59 0.71
CA ALA A 241 2.25 11.61 -0.69
C ALA A 241 1.77 10.30 -1.35
N PRO A 242 1.47 10.26 -2.66
CA PRO A 242 1.02 9.03 -3.34
C PRO A 242 1.99 7.83 -3.23
N ILE A 243 3.25 8.09 -2.87
CA ILE A 243 4.32 7.10 -2.67
C ILE A 243 4.78 6.98 -1.20
N ASP A 244 3.98 7.45 -0.25
CA ASP A 244 4.35 7.41 1.16
C ASP A 244 4.23 5.97 1.69
N PRO A 245 5.32 5.32 2.16
CA PRO A 245 5.27 3.95 2.67
C PRO A 245 4.32 3.80 3.88
N LYS A 246 4.03 4.89 4.58
CA LYS A 246 3.04 4.90 5.66
C LYS A 246 1.62 4.59 5.22
N ILE A 247 1.32 4.63 3.92
CA ILE A 247 0.00 4.25 3.41
C ILE A 247 -0.29 2.78 3.76
N ASP A 248 0.71 1.89 3.62
CA ASP A 248 0.51 0.48 3.92
C ASP A 248 0.42 0.20 5.43
N GLU A 249 1.04 1.03 6.27
CA GLU A 249 0.99 0.91 7.73
C GLU A 249 -0.24 1.58 8.36
N GLU A 250 -0.66 2.73 7.84
CA GLU A 250 -1.67 3.60 8.47
C GLU A 250 -3.01 3.64 7.73
N VAL A 251 -3.07 3.24 6.45
CA VAL A 251 -4.32 3.30 5.66
C VAL A 251 -4.83 1.89 5.35
N ARG A 252 -3.96 1.03 4.80
CA ARG A 252 -4.32 -0.33 4.36
C ARG A 252 -4.98 -1.18 5.45
N PRO A 253 -4.58 -1.14 6.74
CA PRO A 253 -5.20 -1.98 7.78
C PRO A 253 -6.69 -1.72 7.99
N TYR A 254 -7.17 -0.51 7.67
CA TYR A 254 -8.57 -0.13 7.86
C TYR A 254 -9.45 -0.41 6.65
N LEU A 255 -8.89 -0.71 5.48
CA LEU A 255 -9.65 -0.88 4.23
C LEU A 255 -10.66 -2.03 4.33
N GLY A 256 -10.22 -3.20 4.80
CA GLY A 256 -11.11 -4.36 4.94
C GLY A 256 -12.26 -4.09 5.92
N ALA A 257 -11.98 -3.39 7.02
CA ALA A 257 -13.00 -3.04 8.00
C ALA A 257 -14.02 -2.03 7.44
N LEU A 258 -13.54 -1.00 6.75
CA LEU A 258 -14.40 0.00 6.11
C LEU A 258 -15.28 -0.59 5.00
N GLU A 259 -14.70 -1.45 4.16
CA GLU A 259 -15.41 -2.13 3.09
C GLU A 259 -16.51 -3.04 3.66
N ALA A 260 -16.19 -3.87 4.65
CA ALA A 260 -17.15 -4.76 5.30
C ALA A 260 -18.29 -3.99 5.99
N LEU A 261 -17.98 -2.87 6.67
CA LEU A 261 -18.99 -2.01 7.29
C LEU A 261 -19.94 -1.43 6.24
N CYS A 262 -19.40 -0.83 5.17
CA CYS A 262 -20.21 -0.27 4.08
C CYS A 262 -21.10 -1.34 3.43
N ALA A 263 -20.53 -2.52 3.15
CA ALA A 263 -21.27 -3.65 2.60
C ALA A 263 -22.41 -4.10 3.52
N SER A 264 -22.19 -4.13 4.85
CA SER A 264 -23.23 -4.49 5.81
C SER A 264 -24.41 -3.51 5.78
N PHE A 265 -24.13 -2.20 5.69
CA PHE A 265 -25.19 -1.18 5.71
C PHE A 265 -26.00 -1.17 4.44
N MET A 266 -25.40 -1.48 3.29
CA MET A 266 -26.14 -1.61 2.03
C MET A 266 -27.04 -2.85 1.98
N ARG A 267 -26.78 -3.86 2.81
CA ARG A 267 -27.62 -5.07 2.94
C ARG A 267 -28.75 -4.92 3.98
N ASP A 268 -28.63 -3.91 4.86
CA ASP A 268 -29.54 -3.59 5.96
C ASP A 268 -30.41 -2.33 5.67
N VAL A 269 -30.63 -1.97 4.39
CA VAL A 269 -31.58 -0.91 3.95
C VAL A 269 -32.93 -1.50 3.60
#